data_AF-A0A2N6FR72-F1
#
_entry.id   AF-A0A2N6FR72-F1
#
_cell.length_a   1.000
_cell.length_b   1.000
_cell.length_c   1.000
_cell.angle_alpha   90.00
_cell.angle_beta   90.00
_cell.angle_gamma   90.00
#
_symmetry.space_group_name_H-M   'P 1'
#
loop_
_entity.id
_entity.type
_entity.pdbx_description
1 polymer ?
#
loop_
_entity_poly.entity_id
_entity_poly.type
_entity_poly.pdbx_seq_one_letter_code
_entity_poly.pdbx_strand_id
1 'polypeptide(L)'
;MRIKSIAVIVIGLLWPLLASAAVTTGIQGRAAWRGVLVPDVEVRAYRSVEDIAAGKSVATSPASALDGTYTLELPPGQYYLTAQDFDGDPQPGRHFCYYSGAPVRVRNGHFSNVGFNLIRIPQQADPAKGSFTGLYGEVSYLDQPLERVYLYVYKSAADGFKGPGYTIVPVEKGSFRLRLPPGDYYLLARKRAKGGRFGPIEVGDYFNYYFGNPVTVKQGESREVRIEAITRLSMLEGEEIAPVQELRGHIRTAAGEPAPGVRVFAYHEAAMTGTPAFFSPPADAEGRFVLPVDLAGTYYLVARESFGGPAAPGEYYGRYGGEQGRPIQVKEGVELKEVTIDVQRR
;
A
#
# COMPACT_ATOMS: atom_id res chain seq x y z
N MET A 1 -85.89 0.08 28.89
CA MET A 1 -84.87 0.98 29.46
C MET A 1 -83.55 0.68 28.75
N ARG A 2 -83.06 1.59 27.90
CA ARG A 2 -81.91 1.36 27.00
C ARG A 2 -80.59 1.42 27.76
N ILE A 3 -79.73 0.40 27.61
CA ILE A 3 -78.36 0.37 28.15
C ILE A 3 -77.40 0.82 27.03
N LYS A 4 -76.53 1.77 27.36
CA LYS A 4 -75.57 2.43 26.46
C LYS A 4 -74.34 1.54 26.21
N SER A 5 -73.92 1.43 24.96
CA SER A 5 -72.65 0.84 24.55
C SER A 5 -71.51 1.84 24.72
N ILE A 6 -70.42 1.42 25.38
CA ILE A 6 -69.18 2.21 25.52
C ILE A 6 -68.26 1.82 24.36
N ALA A 7 -67.94 2.77 23.49
CA ALA A 7 -66.92 2.60 22.45
C ALA A 7 -65.56 3.05 23.01
N VAL A 8 -64.60 2.13 23.06
CA VAL A 8 -63.20 2.42 23.39
C VAL A 8 -62.49 2.80 22.09
N ILE A 9 -62.06 4.07 21.99
CA ILE A 9 -61.20 4.55 20.90
C ILE A 9 -59.74 4.31 21.32
N VAL A 10 -59.05 3.43 20.60
CA VAL A 10 -57.60 3.23 20.73
C VAL A 10 -56.91 4.15 19.72
N ILE A 11 -56.23 5.18 20.22
CA ILE A 11 -55.36 6.05 19.43
C ILE A 11 -53.98 5.38 19.35
N GLY A 12 -53.66 4.81 18.19
CA GLY A 12 -52.32 4.29 17.90
C GLY A 12 -51.35 5.44 17.59
N LEU A 13 -50.38 5.67 18.47
CA LEU A 13 -49.22 6.53 18.19
C LEU A 13 -48.32 5.84 17.15
N LEU A 14 -48.28 6.37 15.92
CA LEU A 14 -47.23 6.07 14.96
C LEU A 14 -45.96 6.85 15.36
N TRP A 15 -44.96 6.14 15.87
CA TRP A 15 -43.60 6.66 15.98
C TRP A 15 -42.94 6.61 14.61
N PRO A 16 -42.43 7.72 14.05
CA PRO A 16 -41.64 7.66 12.83
C PRO A 16 -40.31 6.98 13.17
N LEU A 17 -40.06 5.80 12.59
CA LEU A 17 -38.72 5.22 12.52
C LEU A 17 -37.86 6.19 11.70
N LEU A 18 -37.07 7.00 12.39
CA LEU A 18 -35.91 7.64 11.80
C LEU A 18 -34.96 6.52 11.37
N ALA A 19 -34.98 6.17 10.09
CA ALA A 19 -33.94 5.36 9.48
C ALA A 19 -32.63 6.15 9.60
N SER A 20 -31.75 5.73 10.52
CA SER A 20 -30.37 6.20 10.53
C SER A 20 -29.80 5.93 9.15
N ALA A 21 -29.48 6.98 8.38
CA ALA A 21 -28.71 6.82 7.15
C ALA A 21 -27.43 6.08 7.52
N ALA A 22 -27.26 4.87 7.01
CA ALA A 22 -26.04 4.12 7.23
C ALA A 22 -24.88 4.96 6.68
N VAL A 23 -23.92 5.31 7.52
CA VAL A 23 -22.75 6.05 7.07
C VAL A 23 -21.95 5.11 6.19
N THR A 24 -21.97 5.35 4.88
CA THR A 24 -21.29 4.51 3.89
C THR A 24 -19.78 4.71 3.98
N THR A 25 -19.04 3.62 3.86
CA THR A 25 -17.57 3.60 3.95
C THR A 25 -17.01 2.91 2.72
N GLY A 26 -15.82 3.29 2.28
CA GLY A 26 -15.28 2.67 1.08
C GLY A 26 -14.03 3.33 0.51
N ILE A 27 -13.88 3.17 -0.79
CA ILE A 27 -12.87 3.84 -1.61
C ILE A 27 -13.52 4.48 -2.83
N GLN A 28 -12.92 5.54 -3.32
CA GLN A 28 -13.35 6.20 -4.54
C GLN A 28 -12.14 6.79 -5.25
N GLY A 29 -12.30 7.13 -6.52
CA GLY A 29 -11.26 7.85 -7.23
C GLY A 29 -11.46 7.78 -8.73
N ARG A 30 -10.34 7.85 -9.46
CA ARG A 30 -10.32 7.80 -10.91
C ARG A 30 -9.31 6.80 -11.43
N ALA A 31 -9.66 6.13 -12.53
CA ALA A 31 -8.77 5.30 -13.31
C ALA A 31 -8.49 5.95 -14.68
N ALA A 32 -7.22 6.01 -15.07
CA ALA A 32 -6.81 6.56 -16.35
C ALA A 32 -5.52 5.90 -16.83
N TRP A 33 -5.35 5.81 -18.15
CA TRP A 33 -4.11 5.37 -18.80
C TRP A 33 -3.45 6.58 -19.47
N ARG A 34 -2.28 7.02 -18.98
CA ARG A 34 -1.56 8.18 -19.54
C ARG A 34 -2.41 9.46 -19.63
N GLY A 35 -3.28 9.65 -18.65
CA GLY A 35 -4.24 10.78 -18.61
C GLY A 35 -5.45 10.61 -19.54
N VAL A 36 -5.52 9.52 -20.31
CA VAL A 36 -6.69 9.16 -21.10
C VAL A 36 -7.63 8.34 -20.24
N LEU A 37 -8.91 8.72 -20.23
CA LEU A 37 -9.96 8.03 -19.51
C LEU A 37 -10.24 6.68 -20.18
N VAL A 38 -10.31 5.62 -19.37
CA VAL A 38 -10.59 4.27 -19.84
C VAL A 38 -11.96 3.89 -19.30
N PRO A 39 -12.98 3.65 -20.16
CA PRO A 39 -14.29 3.18 -19.70
C PRO A 39 -14.20 1.72 -19.24
N ASP A 40 -15.26 1.25 -18.57
CA ASP A 40 -15.44 -0.15 -18.19
C ASP A 40 -14.36 -0.72 -17.26
N VAL A 41 -13.65 0.15 -16.53
CA VAL A 41 -12.67 -0.28 -15.53
C VAL A 41 -13.40 -0.64 -14.25
N GLU A 42 -13.17 -1.85 -13.74
CA GLU A 42 -13.61 -2.30 -12.44
C GLU A 42 -12.46 -2.27 -11.43
N VAL A 43 -12.77 -1.87 -10.19
CA VAL A 43 -11.85 -1.89 -9.07
C VAL A 43 -12.17 -3.07 -8.16
N ARG A 44 -11.17 -3.88 -7.86
CA ARG A 44 -11.30 -5.09 -7.03
C ARG A 44 -10.52 -4.93 -5.75
N ALA A 45 -11.15 -5.32 -4.65
CA ALA A 45 -10.55 -5.30 -3.32
C ALA A 45 -10.22 -6.70 -2.82
N TYR A 46 -9.07 -6.83 -2.17
CA TYR A 46 -8.51 -8.09 -1.68
C TYR A 46 -8.01 -7.95 -0.25
N ARG A 47 -8.05 -9.04 0.53
CA ARG A 47 -7.54 -9.06 1.92
C ARG A 47 -6.03 -9.24 1.98
N SER A 48 -5.47 -9.94 1.01
CA SER A 48 -4.03 -10.16 0.85
C SER A 48 -3.61 -10.01 -0.60
N VAL A 49 -2.30 -9.94 -0.85
CA VAL A 49 -1.78 -9.93 -2.22
C VAL A 49 -1.85 -11.31 -2.88
N GLU A 50 -1.85 -12.38 -2.09
CA GLU A 50 -2.04 -13.76 -2.57
C GLU A 50 -3.42 -13.96 -3.18
N ASP A 51 -4.44 -13.31 -2.61
CA ASP A 51 -5.81 -13.36 -3.11
C ASP A 51 -5.95 -12.76 -4.52
N ILE A 52 -5.04 -11.83 -4.90
CA ILE A 52 -5.04 -11.24 -6.25
C ILE A 52 -4.75 -12.32 -7.29
N ALA A 53 -3.66 -13.09 -7.10
CA ALA A 53 -3.29 -14.18 -7.99
C ALA A 53 -4.32 -15.31 -8.00
N ALA A 54 -5.03 -15.51 -6.88
CA ALA A 54 -6.10 -16.50 -6.77
C ALA A 54 -7.46 -16.00 -7.30
N GLY A 55 -7.58 -14.74 -7.72
CA GLY A 55 -8.84 -14.14 -8.17
C GLY A 55 -9.90 -14.02 -7.06
N LYS A 56 -9.50 -14.01 -5.78
CA LYS A 56 -10.39 -14.01 -4.62
C LYS A 56 -10.69 -12.60 -4.13
N SER A 57 -11.33 -11.79 -4.96
CA SER A 57 -11.79 -10.47 -4.55
C SER A 57 -12.89 -10.57 -3.48
N VAL A 58 -12.82 -9.71 -2.47
CA VAL A 58 -13.89 -9.59 -1.45
C VAL A 58 -14.97 -8.59 -1.85
N ALA A 59 -14.69 -7.71 -2.80
CA ALA A 59 -15.65 -6.83 -3.43
C ALA A 59 -15.11 -6.34 -4.79
N THR A 60 -16.03 -5.96 -5.67
CA THR A 60 -15.75 -5.39 -7.00
C THR A 60 -16.67 -4.19 -7.19
N SER A 61 -16.13 -3.08 -7.71
CA SER A 61 -16.93 -1.91 -8.05
C SER A 61 -17.81 -2.18 -9.26
N PRO A 62 -18.88 -1.39 -9.47
CA PRO A 62 -19.40 -1.20 -10.82
C PRO A 62 -18.30 -0.71 -11.78
N ALA A 63 -18.52 -0.89 -13.07
CA ALA A 63 -17.71 -0.27 -14.12
C ALA A 63 -17.59 1.25 -13.88
N SER A 64 -16.38 1.78 -14.06
CA SER A 64 -16.12 3.21 -13.96
C SER A 64 -16.98 4.00 -14.95
N ALA A 65 -17.41 5.19 -14.55
CA ALA A 65 -18.10 6.11 -15.43
C ALA A 65 -17.20 6.55 -16.61
N LEU A 66 -17.80 7.22 -17.60
CA LEU A 66 -17.09 7.71 -18.79
C LEU A 66 -15.95 8.69 -18.48
N ASP A 67 -16.02 9.37 -17.32
CA ASP A 67 -14.98 10.27 -16.83
C ASP A 67 -13.91 9.55 -15.98
N GLY A 68 -13.91 8.21 -16.00
CA GLY A 68 -13.00 7.34 -15.26
C GLY A 68 -13.28 7.26 -13.75
N THR A 69 -14.32 7.91 -13.23
CA THR A 69 -14.65 7.86 -11.80
C THR A 69 -15.25 6.51 -11.40
N TYR A 70 -14.93 6.07 -10.19
CA TYR A 70 -15.49 4.86 -9.61
C TYR A 70 -15.71 5.05 -8.10
N THR A 71 -16.62 4.24 -7.55
CA THR A 71 -16.81 4.09 -6.11
C THR A 71 -16.87 2.61 -5.78
N LEU A 72 -16.39 2.24 -4.59
CA LEU A 72 -16.51 0.90 -4.06
C LEU A 72 -16.76 0.97 -2.56
N GLU A 73 -17.96 0.58 -2.14
CA GLU A 73 -18.28 0.43 -0.73
C GLU A 73 -17.49 -0.75 -0.14
N LEU A 74 -16.81 -0.49 0.97
CA LEU A 74 -16.02 -1.48 1.71
C LEU A 74 -16.19 -1.21 3.19
N PRO A 75 -16.35 -2.24 4.03
CA PRO A 75 -16.31 -2.04 5.47
C PRO A 75 -14.92 -1.54 5.89
N PRO A 76 -14.78 -0.93 7.08
CA PRO A 76 -13.49 -0.51 7.60
C PRO A 76 -12.49 -1.67 7.64
N GLY A 77 -11.25 -1.40 7.23
CA GLY A 77 -10.23 -2.43 7.13
C GLY A 77 -9.04 -2.04 6.26
N GLN A 78 -8.16 -2.99 6.01
CA GLN A 78 -7.03 -2.86 5.09
C GLN A 78 -7.25 -3.72 3.85
N TYR A 79 -6.99 -3.15 2.68
CA TYR A 79 -7.27 -3.77 1.40
C TYR A 79 -6.11 -3.56 0.42
N TYR A 80 -5.86 -4.58 -0.39
CA TYR A 80 -5.06 -4.48 -1.60
C TYR A 80 -6.01 -4.31 -2.78
N LEU A 81 -5.64 -3.48 -3.75
CA LEU A 81 -6.56 -3.07 -4.80
C LEU A 81 -5.94 -3.25 -6.18
N THR A 82 -6.74 -3.74 -7.12
CA THR A 82 -6.45 -3.68 -8.55
C THR A 82 -7.54 -2.90 -9.28
N ALA A 83 -7.19 -2.34 -10.43
CA ALA A 83 -8.12 -1.79 -11.41
C ALA A 83 -7.87 -2.46 -12.76
N GLN A 84 -8.92 -2.95 -13.40
CA GLN A 84 -8.81 -3.69 -14.66
C GLN A 84 -10.09 -3.58 -15.48
N ASP A 85 -9.97 -3.64 -16.81
CA ASP A 85 -11.13 -3.66 -17.71
C ASP A 85 -11.52 -5.08 -18.13
N PHE A 86 -10.96 -6.15 -17.55
CA PHE A 86 -11.18 -7.53 -17.99
C PHE A 86 -11.50 -8.51 -16.86
N ASP A 87 -12.12 -9.62 -17.25
CA ASP A 87 -12.29 -10.82 -16.44
C ASP A 87 -11.31 -11.92 -16.83
N GLY A 88 -10.98 -12.78 -15.87
CA GLY A 88 -10.08 -13.91 -16.08
C GLY A 88 -8.63 -13.47 -16.34
N ASP A 89 -7.97 -14.17 -17.27
CA ASP A 89 -6.54 -13.99 -17.52
C ASP A 89 -6.25 -12.68 -18.28
N PRO A 90 -5.18 -11.95 -17.91
CA PRO A 90 -4.77 -10.73 -18.58
C PRO A 90 -4.46 -10.96 -20.07
N GLN A 91 -5.10 -10.17 -20.95
CA GLN A 91 -4.90 -10.24 -22.39
C GLN A 91 -4.22 -8.99 -22.95
N PRO A 92 -3.43 -9.10 -24.03
CA PRO A 92 -2.86 -7.94 -24.71
C PRO A 92 -3.92 -6.89 -25.09
N GLY A 93 -3.58 -5.62 -24.86
CA GLY A 93 -4.44 -4.48 -25.18
C GLY A 93 -5.47 -4.11 -24.09
N ARG A 94 -5.70 -4.98 -23.10
CA ARG A 94 -6.48 -4.68 -21.89
C ARG A 94 -5.70 -3.81 -20.92
N HIS A 95 -6.37 -3.28 -19.90
CA HIS A 95 -5.78 -2.37 -18.91
C HIS A 95 -5.70 -3.00 -17.53
N PHE A 96 -4.60 -2.73 -16.84
CA PHE A 96 -4.38 -3.23 -15.49
C PHE A 96 -3.61 -2.22 -14.64
N CYS A 97 -3.90 -2.18 -13.35
CA CYS A 97 -3.09 -1.53 -12.35
C CYS A 97 -3.23 -2.26 -11.01
N TYR A 98 -2.11 -2.48 -10.33
CA TYR A 98 -2.09 -2.72 -8.89
C TYR A 98 -1.85 -1.38 -8.19
N TYR A 99 -2.59 -1.06 -7.13
CA TYR A 99 -2.44 0.22 -6.46
C TYR A 99 -1.09 0.33 -5.70
N SER A 100 -0.27 1.30 -6.09
CA SER A 100 1.09 1.47 -5.54
C SER A 100 1.13 1.89 -4.05
N GLY A 101 0.07 2.53 -3.55
CA GLY A 101 -0.07 2.93 -2.15
C GLY A 101 -0.64 1.83 -1.25
N ALA A 102 -0.63 0.57 -1.69
CA ALA A 102 -1.20 -0.53 -0.93
C ALA A 102 -0.39 -0.88 0.35
N PRO A 103 -1.05 -1.36 1.41
CA PRO A 103 -2.51 -1.53 1.51
C PRO A 103 -3.23 -0.19 1.73
N VAL A 104 -4.42 -0.06 1.13
CA VAL A 104 -5.34 1.05 1.41
C VAL A 104 -6.09 0.77 2.69
N ARG A 105 -6.19 1.78 3.54
CA ARG A 105 -7.02 1.74 4.73
C ARG A 105 -8.36 2.39 4.45
N VAL A 106 -9.43 1.69 4.75
CA VAL A 106 -10.80 2.20 4.78
C VAL A 106 -11.17 2.46 6.22
N ARG A 107 -11.57 3.70 6.53
CA ARG A 107 -11.97 4.11 7.89
C ARG A 107 -13.49 4.18 7.99
N ASN A 108 -13.99 4.06 9.22
CA ASN A 108 -15.42 4.15 9.47
C ASN A 108 -15.94 5.55 9.09
N GLY A 109 -17.08 5.58 8.41
CA GLY A 109 -17.71 6.80 7.89
C GLY A 109 -16.97 7.56 6.79
N HIS A 110 -15.96 6.97 6.14
CA HIS A 110 -15.13 7.69 5.15
C HIS A 110 -14.91 6.89 3.86
N PHE A 111 -14.70 7.64 2.77
CA PHE A 111 -14.18 7.13 1.51
C PHE A 111 -12.72 7.53 1.35
N SER A 112 -11.83 6.55 1.18
CA SER A 112 -10.42 6.82 0.90
C SER A 112 -10.24 7.10 -0.60
N ASN A 113 -9.52 8.17 -0.94
CA ASN A 113 -9.25 8.51 -2.32
C ASN A 113 -8.10 7.65 -2.87
N VAL A 114 -8.36 6.93 -3.95
CA VAL A 114 -7.45 5.96 -4.56
C VAL A 114 -7.44 6.16 -6.07
N GLY A 115 -6.27 6.54 -6.58
CA GLY A 115 -6.05 6.78 -7.99
C GLY A 115 -5.39 5.61 -8.71
N PHE A 116 -5.88 5.25 -9.88
CA PHE A 116 -5.25 4.23 -10.73
C PHE A 116 -4.68 4.84 -12.01
N ASN A 117 -3.35 4.84 -12.10
CA ASN A 117 -2.65 5.09 -13.36
C ASN A 117 -2.42 3.72 -14.01
N LEU A 118 -3.28 3.37 -14.97
CA LEU A 118 -3.29 2.07 -15.63
C LEU A 118 -2.07 1.91 -16.54
N ILE A 119 -1.73 0.67 -16.83
CA ILE A 119 -0.93 0.30 -18.00
C ILE A 119 -1.83 -0.34 -19.06
N ARG A 120 -1.35 -0.37 -20.30
CA ARG A 120 -1.93 -1.21 -21.34
C ARG A 120 -1.09 -2.48 -21.48
N ILE A 121 -1.71 -3.64 -21.32
CA ILE A 121 -1.03 -4.92 -21.30
C ILE A 121 -0.35 -5.15 -22.66
N PRO A 122 0.97 -5.35 -22.70
CA PRO A 122 1.70 -5.56 -23.95
C PRO A 122 1.45 -6.96 -24.52
N GLN A 123 1.75 -7.14 -25.80
CA GLN A 123 1.86 -8.47 -26.38
C GLN A 123 2.92 -9.28 -25.63
N GLN A 124 2.57 -10.49 -25.23
CA GLN A 124 3.51 -11.42 -24.60
C GLN A 124 4.08 -12.37 -25.66
N ALA A 125 5.38 -12.64 -25.57
CA ALA A 125 6.04 -13.68 -26.33
C ALA A 125 5.90 -15.03 -25.61
N ASP A 126 5.81 -16.11 -26.39
CA ASP A 126 5.87 -17.46 -25.84
C ASP A 126 7.21 -17.71 -25.14
N PRO A 127 7.24 -18.57 -24.09
CA PRO A 127 8.48 -18.98 -23.47
C PRO A 127 9.46 -19.55 -24.48
N ALA A 128 10.67 -19.01 -24.53
CA ALA A 128 11.71 -19.50 -25.39
C ALA A 128 12.39 -20.73 -24.76
N LYS A 129 12.41 -21.84 -25.50
CA LYS A 129 13.20 -23.04 -25.13
C LYS A 129 14.68 -22.77 -25.39
N GLY A 130 15.52 -22.95 -24.37
CA GLY A 130 16.97 -22.89 -24.50
C GLY A 130 17.64 -21.52 -24.26
N SER A 131 18.96 -21.56 -24.10
CA SER A 131 19.93 -20.53 -23.68
C SER A 131 20.10 -20.28 -22.17
N PHE A 132 19.04 -20.40 -21.35
CA PHE A 132 19.09 -20.40 -19.86
C PHE A 132 17.70 -20.67 -19.25
N THR A 133 17.66 -21.03 -17.97
CA THR A 133 16.43 -21.02 -17.17
C THR A 133 16.30 -19.67 -16.47
N GLY A 134 15.20 -18.94 -16.70
CA GLY A 134 14.95 -17.68 -15.99
C GLY A 134 14.09 -16.67 -16.74
N LEU A 135 14.37 -15.39 -16.50
CA LEU A 135 13.61 -14.25 -17.02
C LEU A 135 14.53 -13.31 -17.80
N TYR A 136 13.98 -12.63 -18.80
CA TYR A 136 14.60 -11.48 -19.45
C TYR A 136 13.53 -10.47 -19.82
N GLY A 137 13.93 -9.25 -20.14
CA GLY A 137 13.01 -8.27 -20.70
C GLY A 137 13.35 -6.85 -20.25
N GLU A 138 12.32 -6.04 -20.07
CA GLU A 138 12.47 -4.60 -19.90
C GLU A 138 11.52 -4.00 -18.86
N VAL A 139 11.98 -2.90 -18.28
CA VAL A 139 11.21 -1.97 -17.47
C VAL A 139 11.18 -0.65 -18.21
N SER A 140 9.99 -0.10 -18.46
CA SER A 140 9.78 1.13 -19.22
C SER A 140 8.94 2.14 -18.45
N TYR A 141 8.88 3.38 -18.92
CA TYR A 141 7.93 4.41 -18.49
C TYR A 141 7.58 5.24 -19.72
N LEU A 142 6.29 5.34 -20.06
CA LEU A 142 5.82 6.02 -21.28
C LEU A 142 6.55 5.52 -22.55
N ASP A 143 6.63 4.20 -22.71
CA ASP A 143 7.32 3.50 -23.81
C ASP A 143 8.83 3.75 -23.92
N GLN A 144 9.45 4.45 -22.96
CA GLN A 144 10.89 4.65 -22.92
C GLN A 144 11.53 3.71 -21.88
N PRO A 145 12.74 3.17 -22.13
CA PRO A 145 13.46 2.40 -21.14
C PRO A 145 13.63 3.18 -19.82
N LEU A 146 13.21 2.58 -18.71
CA LEU A 146 13.35 3.19 -17.40
C LEU A 146 14.68 2.81 -16.78
N GLU A 147 15.64 3.73 -16.84
CA GLU A 147 16.97 3.54 -16.28
C GLU A 147 16.99 3.63 -14.74
N ARG A 148 17.99 2.98 -14.14
CA ARG A 148 18.29 3.02 -12.69
C ARG A 148 17.09 2.63 -11.83
N VAL A 149 16.40 1.56 -12.23
CA VAL A 149 15.28 0.95 -11.50
C VAL A 149 15.73 -0.35 -10.83
N TYR A 150 15.04 -0.77 -9.78
CA TYR A 150 15.26 -2.07 -9.15
C TYR A 150 14.11 -3.02 -9.48
N LEU A 151 14.43 -4.21 -9.98
CA LEU A 151 13.50 -5.32 -10.12
C LEU A 151 13.55 -6.18 -8.84
N TYR A 152 12.44 -6.25 -8.14
CA TYR A 152 12.27 -7.07 -6.94
C TYR A 152 11.61 -8.38 -7.34
N VAL A 153 12.22 -9.48 -6.90
CA VAL A 153 11.74 -10.84 -7.16
C VAL A 153 11.39 -11.47 -5.82
N TYR A 154 10.16 -11.93 -5.67
CA TYR A 154 9.68 -12.64 -4.48
C TYR A 154 9.25 -14.06 -4.85
N LYS A 155 9.37 -15.00 -3.90
CA LYS A 155 8.83 -16.36 -4.04
C LYS A 155 7.43 -16.52 -3.45
N SER A 156 6.97 -15.52 -2.70
CA SER A 156 5.68 -15.51 -2.03
C SER A 156 5.13 -14.09 -1.98
N ALA A 157 3.80 -13.98 -1.96
CA ALA A 157 3.08 -12.73 -1.76
C ALA A 157 2.54 -12.57 -0.32
N ALA A 158 2.79 -13.54 0.58
CA ALA A 158 2.29 -13.56 1.97
C ALA A 158 2.55 -12.26 2.73
N ASP A 159 3.76 -11.73 2.61
CA ASP A 159 4.19 -10.51 3.31
C ASP A 159 3.82 -9.22 2.56
N GLY A 160 2.98 -9.29 1.52
CA GLY A 160 2.59 -8.14 0.71
C GLY A 160 3.77 -7.43 0.03
N PHE A 161 4.82 -8.19 -0.30
CA PHE A 161 6.09 -7.68 -0.86
C PHE A 161 6.79 -6.63 0.01
N LYS A 162 6.63 -6.76 1.33
CA LYS A 162 7.41 -6.06 2.35
C LYS A 162 8.67 -6.87 2.66
N GLY A 163 9.72 -6.19 3.15
CA GLY A 163 10.98 -6.84 3.48
C GLY A 163 11.83 -7.25 2.25
N PRO A 164 12.90 -8.04 2.48
CA PRO A 164 13.81 -8.45 1.42
C PRO A 164 13.12 -9.41 0.45
N GLY A 165 13.25 -9.14 -0.84
CA GLY A 165 12.89 -10.11 -1.88
C GLY A 165 13.81 -11.32 -1.88
N TYR A 166 13.44 -12.36 -2.62
CA TYR A 166 14.35 -13.45 -2.96
C TYR A 166 15.62 -12.93 -3.64
N THR A 167 15.46 -11.94 -4.53
CA THR A 167 16.57 -11.12 -5.03
C THR A 167 16.07 -9.74 -5.44
N ILE A 168 16.99 -8.78 -5.46
CA ILE A 168 16.76 -7.40 -5.94
C ILE A 168 17.83 -7.11 -6.99
N VAL A 169 17.40 -6.91 -8.23
CA VAL A 169 18.29 -6.74 -9.39
C VAL A 169 18.31 -5.27 -9.79
N PRO A 170 19.48 -4.59 -9.82
CA PRO A 170 19.60 -3.29 -10.45
C PRO A 170 19.43 -3.43 -11.97
N VAL A 171 18.53 -2.63 -12.53
CA VAL A 171 18.26 -2.54 -13.97
C VAL A 171 18.74 -1.17 -14.43
N GLU A 172 19.96 -1.11 -14.95
CA GLU A 172 20.64 0.16 -15.24
C GLU A 172 20.05 0.85 -16.46
N LYS A 173 19.82 0.12 -17.55
CA LYS A 173 19.44 0.65 -18.87
C LYS A 173 18.01 0.27 -19.30
N GLY A 174 17.15 -0.01 -18.33
CA GLY A 174 15.79 -0.51 -18.58
C GLY A 174 15.70 -1.99 -18.97
N SER A 175 16.76 -2.63 -19.49
CA SER A 175 16.76 -4.06 -19.83
C SER A 175 17.44 -4.93 -18.78
N PHE A 176 16.96 -6.17 -18.62
CA PHE A 176 17.52 -7.13 -17.69
C PHE A 176 17.51 -8.57 -18.22
N ARG A 177 18.40 -9.40 -17.66
CA ARG A 177 18.43 -10.86 -17.82
C ARG A 177 18.79 -11.49 -16.49
N LEU A 178 17.95 -12.40 -16.01
CA LEU A 178 18.06 -12.99 -14.68
C LEU A 178 17.91 -14.51 -14.76
N ARG A 179 18.97 -15.24 -14.38
CA ARG A 179 18.88 -16.69 -14.20
C ARG A 179 18.14 -16.99 -12.91
N LEU A 180 17.08 -17.79 -12.99
CA LEU A 180 16.30 -18.25 -11.84
C LEU A 180 16.14 -19.77 -11.91
N PRO A 181 16.18 -20.47 -10.77
CA PRO A 181 15.73 -21.86 -10.72
C PRO A 181 14.26 -21.98 -11.15
N PRO A 182 13.81 -23.17 -11.59
CA PRO A 182 12.39 -23.42 -11.82
C PRO A 182 11.54 -23.10 -10.58
N GLY A 183 10.36 -22.52 -10.79
CA GLY A 183 9.45 -22.11 -9.73
C GLY A 183 8.61 -20.89 -10.10
N ASP A 184 7.74 -20.49 -9.19
CA ASP A 184 6.87 -19.32 -9.34
C ASP A 184 7.46 -18.11 -8.64
N TYR A 185 7.41 -16.96 -9.33
CA TYR A 185 7.99 -15.71 -8.86
C TYR A 185 7.01 -14.55 -9.02
N TYR A 186 7.02 -13.64 -8.05
CA TYR A 186 6.32 -12.37 -8.12
C TYR A 186 7.31 -11.25 -8.40
N LEU A 187 6.98 -10.39 -9.37
CA LEU A 187 7.86 -9.35 -9.89
C LEU A 187 7.28 -7.96 -9.65
N LEU A 188 8.12 -7.05 -9.15
CA LEU A 188 7.81 -5.65 -8.98
C LEU A 188 8.97 -4.79 -9.46
N ALA A 189 8.69 -3.69 -10.16
CA ALA A 189 9.69 -2.67 -10.47
C ALA A 189 9.50 -1.48 -9.51
N ARG A 190 10.59 -1.00 -8.91
CA ARG A 190 10.56 0.21 -8.06
C ARG A 190 11.77 1.08 -8.33
N LYS A 191 11.54 2.37 -8.60
CA LYS A 191 12.57 3.41 -8.66
C LYS A 191 12.12 4.56 -7.80
N ARG A 192 12.88 4.81 -6.74
CA ARG A 192 12.63 5.93 -5.83
C ARG A 192 13.33 7.17 -6.35
N ALA A 193 12.64 8.30 -6.36
CA ALA A 193 13.19 9.59 -6.80
C ALA A 193 14.42 9.99 -5.95
N LYS A 194 14.37 9.71 -4.64
CA LYS A 194 15.46 9.92 -3.68
C LYS A 194 16.53 8.80 -3.71
N GLY A 195 16.35 7.78 -4.55
CA GLY A 195 17.18 6.59 -4.59
C GLY A 195 16.90 5.60 -3.44
N GLY A 196 17.74 4.56 -3.36
CA GLY A 196 17.61 3.51 -2.34
C GLY A 196 16.70 2.34 -2.72
N ARG A 197 16.87 1.23 -1.98
CA ARG A 197 16.22 -0.07 -2.23
C ARG A 197 15.09 -0.39 -1.24
N PHE A 198 14.94 0.40 -0.18
CA PHE A 198 13.98 0.11 0.89
C PHE A 198 13.15 1.35 1.21
N GLY A 199 12.03 1.13 1.91
CA GLY A 199 11.06 2.16 2.26
C GLY A 199 9.79 2.11 1.41
N PRO A 200 8.79 2.94 1.74
CA PRO A 200 7.55 3.06 0.98
C PRO A 200 7.78 3.58 -0.44
N ILE A 201 6.73 3.53 -1.28
CA ILE A 201 6.63 4.25 -2.56
C ILE A 201 6.02 5.62 -2.27
N GLU A 202 6.80 6.67 -2.50
CA GLU A 202 6.38 8.06 -2.31
C GLU A 202 5.77 8.63 -3.61
N VAL A 203 5.08 9.76 -3.51
CA VAL A 203 4.63 10.51 -4.69
C VAL A 203 5.85 10.89 -5.54
N GLY A 204 5.75 10.68 -6.86
CA GLY A 204 6.87 10.91 -7.80
C GLY A 204 7.83 9.72 -7.95
N ASP A 205 7.72 8.68 -7.13
CA ASP A 205 8.40 7.41 -7.38
C ASP A 205 7.75 6.66 -8.54
N TYR A 206 8.54 5.79 -9.17
CA TYR A 206 8.08 4.87 -10.21
C TYR A 206 7.90 3.49 -9.60
N PHE A 207 6.75 2.89 -9.89
CA PHE A 207 6.38 1.59 -9.36
C PHE A 207 5.58 0.82 -10.40
N ASN A 208 5.74 -0.49 -10.48
CA ASN A 208 4.62 -1.34 -10.89
C ASN A 208 4.74 -2.78 -10.37
N TYR A 209 3.59 -3.42 -10.22
CA TYR A 209 3.42 -4.87 -10.08
C TYR A 209 3.28 -5.46 -11.48
N TYR A 210 4.01 -6.53 -11.79
CA TYR A 210 3.85 -7.18 -13.09
C TYR A 210 2.45 -7.81 -13.21
N PHE A 211 1.68 -7.40 -14.22
CA PHE A 211 0.29 -7.84 -14.42
C PHE A 211 0.14 -9.37 -14.52
N GLY A 212 1.17 -10.07 -14.99
CA GLY A 212 1.19 -11.53 -15.15
C GLY A 212 1.76 -12.27 -13.95
N ASN A 213 1.75 -11.68 -12.76
CA ASN A 213 2.18 -12.34 -11.54
C ASN A 213 1.14 -13.39 -11.07
N PRO A 214 1.58 -14.54 -10.55
CA PRO A 214 2.96 -15.01 -10.51
C PRO A 214 3.46 -15.48 -11.88
N VAL A 215 4.76 -15.30 -12.13
CA VAL A 215 5.46 -15.81 -13.32
C VAL A 215 6.07 -17.17 -13.01
N THR A 216 5.57 -18.21 -13.67
CA THR A 216 6.17 -19.55 -13.62
C THR A 216 7.39 -19.64 -14.52
N VAL A 217 8.53 -20.05 -13.97
CA VAL A 217 9.75 -20.40 -14.70
C VAL A 217 9.89 -21.93 -14.74
N LYS A 218 9.97 -22.52 -15.93
CA LYS A 218 10.18 -23.97 -16.12
C LYS A 218 11.62 -24.27 -16.48
N GLN A 219 12.06 -25.50 -16.19
CA GLN A 219 13.42 -25.93 -16.48
C GLN A 219 13.74 -25.83 -17.98
N GLY A 220 14.84 -25.14 -18.32
CA GLY A 220 15.29 -24.98 -19.70
C GLY A 220 14.51 -23.92 -20.49
N GLU A 221 13.59 -23.19 -19.86
CA GLU A 221 12.81 -22.13 -20.48
C GLU A 221 13.24 -20.75 -19.98
N SER A 222 13.22 -19.78 -20.88
CA SER A 222 13.34 -18.37 -20.56
C SER A 222 12.07 -17.63 -20.96
N ARG A 223 11.60 -16.73 -20.10
CA ARG A 223 10.39 -15.94 -20.35
C ARG A 223 10.71 -14.47 -20.48
N GLU A 224 10.11 -13.83 -21.47
CA GLU A 224 10.10 -12.39 -21.60
C GLU A 224 9.13 -11.78 -20.58
N VAL A 225 9.56 -10.71 -19.92
CA VAL A 225 8.75 -9.92 -18.97
C VAL A 225 8.90 -8.45 -19.33
N ARG A 226 7.78 -7.78 -19.56
CA ARG A 226 7.72 -6.34 -19.82
C ARG A 226 6.93 -5.65 -18.72
N ILE A 227 7.56 -4.74 -17.99
CA ILE A 227 6.94 -3.98 -16.91
C ILE A 227 6.94 -2.50 -17.29
N GLU A 228 5.78 -1.97 -17.71
CA GLU A 228 5.59 -0.52 -17.81
C GLU A 228 5.39 0.02 -16.40
N ALA A 229 6.31 0.86 -15.92
CA ALA A 229 6.20 1.55 -14.65
C ALA A 229 5.17 2.68 -14.72
N ILE A 230 4.57 3.00 -13.58
CA ILE A 230 3.70 4.16 -13.41
C ILE A 230 4.27 5.07 -12.32
N THR A 231 3.96 6.35 -12.39
CA THR A 231 4.24 7.28 -11.29
C THR A 231 3.07 7.29 -10.33
N ARG A 232 3.36 7.33 -9.02
CA ARG A 232 2.32 7.63 -8.03
C ARG A 232 1.91 9.10 -8.15
N LEU A 233 0.65 9.36 -8.50
CA LEU A 233 0.12 10.69 -8.75
C LEU A 233 -0.82 11.12 -7.62
N SER A 234 -0.42 12.15 -6.87
CA SER A 234 -1.26 12.76 -5.84
C SER A 234 -2.56 13.35 -6.40
N MET A 235 -2.58 13.81 -7.66
CA MET A 235 -3.78 14.40 -8.27
C MET A 235 -4.94 13.40 -8.48
N LEU A 236 -4.69 12.10 -8.38
CA LEU A 236 -5.72 11.07 -8.43
C LEU A 236 -6.18 10.64 -7.02
N GLU A 237 -5.44 11.08 -5.99
CA GLU A 237 -5.68 10.87 -4.57
C GLU A 237 -6.17 12.22 -4.01
N GLY A 238 -7.46 12.57 -4.18
CA GLY A 238 -8.01 13.82 -3.61
C GLY A 238 -7.71 14.00 -2.11
N GLU A 239 -7.92 15.19 -1.54
CA GLU A 239 -7.58 15.44 -0.12
C GLU A 239 -8.19 14.40 0.82
N GLU A 240 -7.37 13.75 1.65
CA GLU A 240 -7.84 12.86 2.71
C GLU A 240 -8.41 13.75 3.83
N ILE A 241 -9.74 13.84 3.89
CA ILE A 241 -10.45 14.78 4.79
C ILE A 241 -10.48 14.26 6.25
N ALA A 242 -10.16 12.98 6.48
CA ALA A 242 -10.26 12.37 7.80
C ALA A 242 -9.03 12.71 8.67
N PRO A 243 -9.22 13.27 9.89
CA PRO A 243 -8.11 13.52 10.80
C PRO A 243 -7.43 12.19 11.17
N VAL A 244 -6.12 12.13 10.94
CA VAL A 244 -5.27 11.04 11.42
C VAL A 244 -4.90 11.35 12.86
N GLN A 245 -5.07 10.40 13.77
CA GLN A 245 -4.53 10.53 15.12
C GLN A 245 -3.00 10.53 15.05
N GLU A 246 -2.35 11.45 15.75
CA GLU A 246 -0.92 11.66 15.67
C GLU A 246 -0.26 11.47 17.03
N LEU A 247 0.87 10.76 17.05
CA LEU A 247 1.81 10.78 18.17
C LEU A 247 2.89 11.82 17.88
N ARG A 248 3.03 12.78 18.78
CA ARG A 248 4.05 13.83 18.70
C ARG A 248 5.19 13.53 19.69
N GLY A 249 6.37 14.06 19.40
CA GLY A 249 7.50 13.89 20.30
C GLY A 249 8.80 14.51 19.82
N HIS A 250 9.85 14.25 20.59
CA HIS A 250 11.21 14.69 20.31
C HIS A 250 12.19 13.51 20.26
N ILE A 251 13.16 13.61 19.37
CA ILE A 251 14.31 12.71 19.28
C ILE A 251 15.55 13.51 19.66
N ARG A 252 16.31 13.01 20.63
CA ARG A 252 17.54 13.65 21.10
C ARG A 252 18.67 12.66 21.26
N THR A 253 19.89 13.15 21.15
CA THR A 253 21.11 12.37 21.37
C THR A 253 21.36 12.13 22.86
N ALA A 254 22.32 11.28 23.20
CA ALA A 254 22.78 11.08 24.59
C ALA A 254 23.27 12.38 25.27
N ALA A 255 23.69 13.39 24.50
CA ALA A 255 24.07 14.70 25.03
C ALA A 255 22.87 15.64 25.28
N GLY A 256 21.64 15.22 24.93
CA GLY A 256 20.43 16.02 25.01
C GLY A 256 20.14 16.88 23.77
N GLU A 257 21.05 16.91 22.80
CA GLU A 257 20.89 17.67 21.55
C GLU A 257 19.84 17.07 20.61
N PRO A 258 19.07 17.89 19.85
CA PRO A 258 18.18 17.41 18.81
C PRO A 258 18.84 16.48 17.78
N ALA A 259 18.11 15.47 17.32
CA ALA A 259 18.56 14.53 16.29
C ALA A 259 17.73 14.68 14.99
N PRO A 260 17.99 15.71 14.16
CA PRO A 260 17.28 15.91 12.90
C PRO A 260 17.52 14.75 11.92
N GLY A 261 16.55 14.49 11.05
CA GLY A 261 16.66 13.45 10.02
C GLY A 261 16.33 12.04 10.49
N VAL A 262 16.28 11.81 11.81
CA VAL A 262 15.88 10.52 12.41
C VAL A 262 14.37 10.33 12.28
N ARG A 263 13.91 9.11 12.02
CA ARG A 263 12.49 8.74 11.91
C ARG A 263 12.08 7.86 13.07
N VAL A 264 10.81 7.91 13.43
CA VAL A 264 10.19 7.00 14.40
C VAL A 264 9.42 5.91 13.66
N PHE A 265 9.59 4.67 14.10
CA PHE A 265 8.95 3.48 13.57
C PHE A 265 8.16 2.79 14.68
N ALA A 266 6.90 2.45 14.43
CA ALA A 266 6.05 1.74 15.38
C ALA A 266 5.88 0.27 14.98
N TYR A 267 6.02 -0.62 15.96
CA TYR A 267 5.89 -2.07 15.81
C TYR A 267 4.85 -2.59 16.78
N HIS A 268 4.13 -3.66 16.41
CA HIS A 268 3.18 -4.32 17.32
C HIS A 268 3.88 -5.13 18.42
N GLU A 269 5.07 -5.65 18.13
CA GLU A 269 5.82 -6.53 19.04
C GLU A 269 7.00 -5.83 19.68
N ALA A 270 7.28 -6.18 20.95
CA ALA A 270 8.40 -5.62 21.72
C ALA A 270 9.77 -5.90 21.09
N ALA A 271 9.90 -6.98 20.31
CA ALA A 271 11.12 -7.29 19.58
C ALA A 271 11.47 -6.22 18.54
N MET A 272 10.47 -5.46 18.05
CA MET A 272 10.61 -4.39 17.05
C MET A 272 11.35 -4.88 15.79
N THR A 273 11.00 -6.09 15.34
CA THR A 273 11.54 -6.75 14.16
C THR A 273 10.52 -6.73 13.02
N GLY A 274 10.98 -7.01 11.79
CA GLY A 274 10.11 -7.10 10.62
C GLY A 274 9.67 -5.73 10.10
N THR A 275 8.44 -5.65 9.58
CA THR A 275 7.91 -4.42 8.97
C THR A 275 7.17 -3.59 10.00
N PRO A 276 7.52 -2.29 10.18
CA PRO A 276 6.78 -1.41 11.07
C PRO A 276 5.35 -1.21 10.60
N ALA A 277 4.43 -1.05 11.55
CA ALA A 277 3.02 -0.71 11.31
C ALA A 277 2.87 0.75 10.86
N PHE A 278 3.68 1.65 11.43
CA PHE A 278 3.69 3.08 11.12
C PHE A 278 5.12 3.62 11.12
N PHE A 279 5.33 4.73 10.42
CA PHE A 279 6.58 5.46 10.45
C PHE A 279 6.34 6.97 10.29
N SER A 280 7.22 7.78 10.86
CA SER A 280 7.18 9.24 10.72
C SER A 280 7.96 9.72 9.49
N PRO A 281 7.67 10.94 9.00
CA PRO A 281 8.66 11.75 8.31
C PRO A 281 9.95 11.92 9.14
N PRO A 282 11.08 12.33 8.53
CA PRO A 282 12.27 12.67 9.30
C PRO A 282 11.95 13.78 10.31
N ALA A 283 12.53 13.68 11.51
CA ALA A 283 12.44 14.73 12.51
C ALA A 283 13.07 16.02 11.99
N ASP A 284 12.50 17.15 12.40
CA ASP A 284 12.95 18.48 12.00
C ASP A 284 14.26 18.91 12.70
N ALA A 285 14.69 20.14 12.44
CA ALA A 285 15.93 20.70 13.01
C ALA A 285 15.94 20.73 14.55
N GLU A 286 14.75 20.79 15.19
CA GLU A 286 14.57 20.76 16.63
C GLU A 286 14.31 19.33 17.15
N GLY A 287 14.46 18.32 16.30
CA GLY A 287 14.26 16.91 16.64
C GLY A 287 12.80 16.55 16.85
N ARG A 288 11.85 17.41 16.48
CA ARG A 288 10.41 17.12 16.61
C ARG A 288 9.99 16.13 15.53
N PHE A 289 9.16 15.18 15.91
CA PHE A 289 8.53 14.25 14.98
C PHE A 289 7.02 14.22 15.15
N VAL A 290 6.33 13.86 14.06
CA VAL A 290 4.91 13.54 14.05
C VAL A 290 4.76 12.16 13.42
N LEU A 291 4.27 11.20 14.21
CA LEU A 291 4.00 9.84 13.76
C LEU A 291 2.48 9.68 13.57
N PRO A 292 1.99 9.52 12.33
CA PRO A 292 0.59 9.17 12.12
C PRO A 292 0.31 7.76 12.64
N VAL A 293 -0.69 7.62 13.51
CA VAL A 293 -1.12 6.34 14.10
C VAL A 293 -2.64 6.23 14.04
N ASP A 294 -3.14 5.75 12.92
CA ASP A 294 -4.57 5.64 12.60
C ASP A 294 -5.15 4.24 12.88
N LEU A 295 -4.60 3.51 13.84
CA LEU A 295 -5.17 2.25 14.35
C LEU A 295 -4.96 2.12 15.85
N ALA A 296 -6.05 1.88 16.57
CA ALA A 296 -5.98 1.53 17.99
C ALA A 296 -5.18 0.23 18.19
N GLY A 297 -4.36 0.19 19.23
CA GLY A 297 -3.48 -0.94 19.47
C GLY A 297 -2.35 -0.61 20.44
N THR A 298 -1.51 -1.61 20.66
CA THR A 298 -0.29 -1.47 21.45
C THR A 298 0.89 -1.40 20.49
N TYR A 299 1.76 -0.41 20.69
CA TYR A 299 2.92 -0.18 19.82
C TYR A 299 4.20 0.04 20.60
N TYR A 300 5.31 -0.38 20.03
CA TYR A 300 6.68 -0.16 20.50
C TYR A 300 7.42 0.69 19.47
N LEU A 301 8.21 1.66 19.94
CA LEU A 301 8.81 2.68 19.06
C LEU A 301 10.33 2.54 18.98
N VAL A 302 10.84 2.59 17.75
CA VAL A 302 12.27 2.72 17.43
C VAL A 302 12.49 4.05 16.72
N ALA A 303 13.50 4.81 17.12
CA ALA A 303 14.00 5.95 16.36
C ALA A 303 15.28 5.55 15.61
N ARG A 304 15.30 5.71 14.29
CA ARG A 304 16.47 5.46 13.42
C ARG A 304 16.40 6.19 12.08
N GLU A 305 17.49 6.27 11.33
CA GLU A 305 17.55 7.09 10.09
C GLU A 305 17.04 6.32 8.85
N SER A 306 17.35 5.03 8.75
CA SER A 306 17.20 4.24 7.53
C SER A 306 16.09 3.20 7.60
N PHE A 307 15.45 2.95 6.45
CA PHE A 307 14.50 1.86 6.26
C PHE A 307 15.21 0.54 5.99
N GLY A 308 14.67 -0.54 6.55
CA GLY A 308 15.06 -1.92 6.23
C GLY A 308 16.38 -2.35 6.86
N GLY A 309 16.53 -3.67 7.00
CA GLY A 309 17.72 -4.29 7.58
C GLY A 309 18.02 -3.86 9.03
N PRO A 310 19.14 -4.35 9.59
CA PRO A 310 19.68 -3.82 10.84
C PRO A 310 20.06 -2.33 10.73
N ALA A 311 20.23 -1.66 11.88
CA ALA A 311 20.86 -0.34 11.93
C ALA A 311 22.25 -0.40 11.29
N ALA A 312 22.53 0.52 10.36
CA ALA A 312 23.84 0.62 9.75
C ALA A 312 24.88 1.12 10.78
N PRO A 313 26.16 0.74 10.66
CA PRO A 313 27.22 1.35 11.47
C PRO A 313 27.23 2.88 11.31
N GLY A 314 27.28 3.60 12.41
CA GLY A 314 27.22 5.05 12.50
C GLY A 314 25.81 5.65 12.48
N GLU A 315 24.77 4.86 12.24
CA GLU A 315 23.38 5.32 12.20
C GLU A 315 22.87 5.67 13.62
N TYR A 316 22.07 6.73 13.74
CA TYR A 316 21.33 6.95 14.98
C TYR A 316 20.33 5.83 15.23
N TYR A 317 20.32 5.28 16.45
CA TYR A 317 19.40 4.25 16.87
C TYR A 317 18.99 4.44 18.33
N GLY A 318 17.70 4.27 18.62
CA GLY A 318 17.15 4.37 19.96
C GLY A 318 15.78 3.70 20.08
N ARG A 319 15.39 3.33 21.30
CA ARG A 319 14.10 2.71 21.62
C ARG A 319 13.39 3.56 22.65
N TYR A 320 12.11 3.83 22.44
CA TYR A 320 11.31 4.55 23.43
C TYR A 320 11.26 3.73 24.74
N GLY A 321 11.63 4.33 25.87
CA GLY A 321 11.69 3.63 27.15
C GLY A 321 12.95 2.79 27.38
N GLY A 322 14.01 2.99 26.59
CA GLY A 322 15.30 2.30 26.76
C GLY A 322 15.36 0.93 26.07
N GLU A 323 16.38 0.13 26.38
CA GLU A 323 16.68 -1.11 25.64
C GLU A 323 15.52 -2.10 25.52
N GLN A 324 14.74 -2.23 26.60
CA GLN A 324 13.60 -3.15 26.67
C GLN A 324 12.38 -2.65 25.87
N GLY A 325 12.34 -1.34 25.57
CA GLY A 325 11.19 -0.69 24.96
C GLY A 325 10.01 -0.56 25.94
N ARG A 326 9.34 0.60 25.92
CA ARG A 326 8.08 0.82 26.62
C ARG A 326 6.94 0.85 25.59
N PRO A 327 5.83 0.12 25.81
CA PRO A 327 4.69 0.21 24.91
C PRO A 327 3.96 1.54 25.06
N ILE A 328 3.38 2.01 23.96
CA ILE A 328 2.33 3.03 23.95
C ILE A 328 0.98 2.37 23.64
N GLN A 329 -0.07 2.85 24.28
CA GLN A 329 -1.44 2.41 23.99
C GLN A 329 -2.12 3.49 23.16
N VAL A 330 -2.56 3.12 21.97
CA VAL A 330 -3.34 3.98 21.08
C VAL A 330 -4.78 3.54 21.15
N LYS A 331 -5.67 4.51 21.38
CA LYS A 331 -7.12 4.34 21.41
C LYS A 331 -7.74 5.43 20.57
N GLU A 332 -8.80 5.09 19.85
CA GLU A 332 -9.53 6.02 19.00
C GLU A 332 -10.10 7.17 19.83
N GLY A 333 -9.95 8.40 19.32
CA GLY A 333 -10.44 9.61 19.98
C GLY A 333 -9.71 10.01 21.27
N VAL A 334 -8.67 9.28 21.69
CA VAL A 334 -7.90 9.57 22.91
C VAL A 334 -6.62 10.32 22.53
N GLU A 335 -6.41 11.50 23.09
CA GLU A 335 -5.17 12.25 22.88
C GLU A 335 -3.94 11.44 23.34
N LEU A 336 -2.90 11.39 22.49
CA LEU A 336 -1.65 10.71 22.79
C LEU A 336 -0.70 11.68 23.48
N LYS A 337 -0.10 11.24 24.58
CA LYS A 337 0.93 12.01 25.28
C LYS A 337 2.19 12.09 24.42
N GLU A 338 2.82 13.25 24.45
CA GLU A 338 4.11 13.46 23.82
C GLU A 338 5.17 12.52 24.41
N VAL A 339 6.09 12.04 23.56
CA VAL A 339 7.17 11.15 23.97
C VAL A 339 8.54 11.69 23.57
N THR A 340 9.56 11.34 24.35
CA THR A 340 10.96 11.59 24.01
C THR A 340 11.68 10.27 23.77
N ILE A 341 12.46 10.19 22.69
CA ILE A 341 13.28 9.02 22.36
C ILE A 341 14.75 9.43 22.32
N ASP A 342 15.54 8.81 23.17
CA ASP A 342 16.99 8.99 23.20
C ASP A 342 17.66 8.07 22.16
N VAL A 343 18.54 8.64 21.34
CA VAL A 343 19.29 7.92 20.29
C VAL A 343 20.80 8.03 20.49
N GLN A 344 21.51 7.01 20.03
CA GLN A 344 22.97 6.97 19.97
C GLN A 344 23.44 6.43 18.63
N ARG A 345 24.65 6.78 18.20
CA ARG A 345 25.24 6.21 16.99
C ARG A 345 25.63 4.76 17.25
N ARG A 346 25.29 3.87 16.32
CA ARG A 346 25.52 2.42 16.45
C ARG A 346 26.83 1.94 15.85
#